data_AF-A0A6B3GWN1-F1
#
_entry.id   AF-A0A6B3GWN1-F1
#
_cell.length_a   1.000
_cell.length_b   1.000
_cell.length_c   1.000
_cell.angle_alpha   90.00
_cell.angle_beta   90.00
_cell.angle_gamma   90.00
#
_symmetry.space_group_name_H-M   'P 1'
#
loop_
_entity.id
_entity.type
_entity.pdbx_description
1 polymer ?
#
loop_
_entity_poly.entity_id
_entity_poly.type
_entity_poly.pdbx_seq_one_letter_code
_entity_poly.pdbx_strand_id
1 'polypeptide(L)' 'MTQPVPHHVLYELGCTEGSPATLRLLARDQDRRRLLLLRAVLDAADTAPADRCPPAARRSLAESWALLEAAE' A
#
# COMPACT_ATOMS: atom_id res chain seq x y z
N MET A 1 5.82 11.35 0.42
CA MET A 1 5.19 12.51 1.09
C MET A 1 3.70 12.24 1.19
N THR A 2 3.20 12.08 2.41
CA THR A 2 1.76 11.89 2.67
C THR A 2 1.05 13.22 2.42
N GLN A 3 0.05 13.23 1.56
CA GLN A 3 -0.74 14.43 1.29
C GLN A 3 -1.71 14.64 2.48
N PRO A 4 -1.78 15.83 3.10
CA PRO A 4 -2.67 16.05 4.24
C PRO A 4 -4.13 15.87 3.83
N VAL A 5 -4.90 15.15 4.64
CA VAL A 5 -6.35 14.94 4.42
C VAL A 5 -7.06 16.29 4.55
N PRO A 6 -7.85 16.73 3.55
CA PRO A 6 -8.57 18.00 3.64
C PRO A 6 -9.55 18.04 4.82
N HIS A 7 -9.68 19.19 5.48
CA HIS A 7 -10.52 19.32 6.68
C HIS A 7 -12.00 18.96 6.46
N HIS A 8 -12.56 19.24 5.28
CA HIS A 8 -13.95 18.88 4.96
C HIS A 8 -14.17 17.37 4.94
N VAL A 9 -13.17 16.60 4.49
CA VAL A 9 -13.19 15.12 4.49
C VAL A 9 -13.18 14.60 5.93
N LEU A 10 -12.38 15.20 6.81
CA LEU A 10 -12.34 14.82 8.24
C LEU A 10 -13.67 15.11 8.95
N TYR A 11 -14.31 16.24 8.61
CA TYR A 11 -15.62 16.59 9.14
C TYR A 11 -16.71 15.59 8.70
N GLU A 12 -16.75 15.26 7.41
CA GLU A 12 -17.65 14.24 6.83
C GLU A 12 -17.50 12.87 7.54
N LEU A 13 -16.25 12.42 7.74
CA LEU A 13 -15.97 11.14 8.41
C LEU A 13 -16.36 11.12 9.89
N GLY A 14 -16.22 12.25 10.59
CA GLY A 14 -16.62 12.38 11.99
C GLY A 14 -18.13 12.33 12.22
N CYS A 15 -18.91 12.63 11.18
CA CYS A 15 -20.37 12.68 11.23
C CYS A 15 -21.08 11.43 10.67
N THR A 16 -20.34 10.36 10.33
CA THR A 16 -20.83 9.20 9.55
C THR A 16 -21.37 9.55 8.15
N GLU A 17 -21.11 10.75 7.65
CA GLU A 17 -21.52 11.23 6.33
C GLU A 17 -20.36 11.06 5.35
N GLY A 18 -20.20 9.87 4.77
CA GLY A 18 -19.17 9.63 3.76
C GLY A 18 -19.67 9.90 2.35
N SER A 19 -19.38 11.06 1.76
CA SER A 19 -19.68 11.27 0.34
C SER A 19 -18.88 10.29 -0.54
N PRO A 20 -19.39 9.88 -1.72
CA PRO A 20 -18.65 9.01 -2.64
C PRO A 20 -17.28 9.57 -3.05
N ALA A 21 -17.12 10.89 -3.05
CA ALA A 21 -15.84 11.54 -3.32
C ALA A 21 -14.84 11.35 -2.16
N THR A 22 -15.30 11.54 -0.91
CA THR A 22 -14.53 11.27 0.31
C THR A 22 -14.08 9.81 0.38
N LEU A 23 -14.98 8.87 0.12
CA LEU A 23 -14.64 7.43 0.13
C LEU A 23 -13.60 7.07 -0.94
N ARG A 24 -13.70 7.62 -2.16
CA ARG A 24 -12.70 7.41 -3.22
C ARG A 24 -11.34 7.99 -2.87
N LEU A 25 -11.29 9.14 -2.21
CA LEU A 25 -10.04 9.75 -1.77
C LEU A 25 -9.35 8.88 -0.71
N LEU A 26 -10.10 8.34 0.24
CA LEU A 26 -9.59 7.41 1.24
C LEU A 26 -9.10 6.11 0.63
N ALA A 27 -9.89 5.49 -0.26
CA ALA A 27 -9.51 4.26 -0.94
C ALA A 27 -8.18 4.43 -1.69
N ARG A 28 -8.05 5.51 -2.47
CA ARG A 28 -6.81 5.83 -3.19
C ARG A 28 -5.60 6.03 -2.25
N ASP A 29 -5.80 6.68 -1.11
CA ASP A 29 -4.73 6.87 -0.12
C ASP A 29 -4.35 5.54 0.57
N GLN A 30 -5.33 4.66 0.84
CA GLN A 30 -5.08 3.32 1.36
C GLN A 30 -4.36 2.44 0.34
N ASP A 31 -4.76 2.46 -0.93
CA ASP A 31 -4.09 1.73 -2.01
C ASP A 31 -2.63 2.19 -2.14
N ARG A 32 -2.40 3.51 -2.11
CA ARG A 32 -1.04 4.06 -2.15
C ARG A 32 -0.21 3.66 -0.93
N ARG A 33 -0.76 3.70 0.27
CA ARG A 33 -0.07 3.22 1.49
C ARG A 33 0.24 1.73 1.41
N ARG A 34 -0.69 0.93 0.90
CA ARG A 34 -0.52 -0.51 0.71
C ARG A 34 0.62 -0.79 -0.27
N LEU A 35 0.67 -0.12 -1.43
CA LEU A 35 1.76 -0.28 -2.40
C LEU A 35 3.12 0.12 -1.82
N LEU A 36 3.18 1.22 -1.05
CA LEU A 36 4.41 1.65 -0.37
C LEU A 36 4.89 0.63 0.66
N LEU A 37 3.97 0.06 1.45
CA LEU A 37 4.29 -0.99 2.42
C LEU A 37 4.82 -2.25 1.72
N LEU A 38 4.15 -2.69 0.65
CA LEU A 38 4.59 -3.86 -0.13
C LEU A 38 5.98 -3.63 -0.74
N ARG A 39 6.25 -2.43 -1.25
CA ARG A 39 7.58 -2.06 -1.74
C ARG A 39 8.64 -2.13 -0.63
N ALA A 40 8.33 -1.60 0.56
CA ALA A 40 9.25 -1.69 1.70
C ALA A 40 9.51 -3.15 2.14
N VAL A 41 8.51 -4.02 2.04
CA VAL A 41 8.67 -5.46 2.31
C VAL A 41 9.61 -6.12 1.29
N LEU A 42 9.50 -5.78 -0.01
CA LEU A 42 10.43 -6.26 -1.03
C LEU A 42 11.86 -5.79 -0.77
N ASP A 43 12.05 -4.51 -0.47
CA ASP A 43 13.37 -3.96 -0.16
C ASP A 43 13.97 -4.63 1.11
N ALA A 44 13.14 -4.92 2.12
CA ALA A 44 13.55 -5.67 3.31
C ALA A 44 13.89 -7.14 2.98
N ALA A 45 13.09 -7.79 2.14
CA ALA A 45 13.36 -9.16 1.69
C ALA A 45 14.66 -9.26 0.89
N ASP A 46 15.00 -8.23 0.11
CA ASP A 46 16.22 -8.11 -0.68
C ASP A 46 17.50 -7.94 0.15
N THR A 47 17.36 -7.38 1.35
CA THR A 47 18.47 -7.19 2.30
C THR A 47 18.53 -8.26 3.39
N ALA A 48 17.46 -9.04 3.55
CA ALA A 48 17.39 -10.11 4.54
C ALA A 48 18.39 -11.25 4.25
N PRO A 49 19.00 -11.84 5.30
CA PRO A 49 19.88 -12.99 5.15
C PRO A 49 19.08 -14.25 4.76
N ALA A 50 19.76 -15.21 4.13
CA ALA A 50 19.11 -16.38 3.49
C ALA A 50 18.42 -17.33 4.48
N ASP A 51 18.81 -17.31 5.76
CA ASP A 51 18.16 -18.03 6.86
C ASP A 51 16.80 -17.42 7.24
N ARG A 52 16.61 -16.11 7.01
CA ARG A 52 15.36 -15.38 7.25
C ARG A 52 14.50 -15.25 6.01
N CYS A 53 15.11 -15.08 4.84
CA CYS A 53 14.44 -15.05 3.55
C CYS A 53 15.13 -16.04 2.59
N PRO A 54 14.68 -17.31 2.56
CA PRO A 54 15.23 -18.30 1.65
C PRO A 54 15.09 -17.86 0.18
N PRO A 55 16.02 -18.24 -0.71
CA PRO A 55 15.99 -17.81 -2.12
C PRO A 55 14.68 -18.11 -2.86
N ALA A 56 14.02 -19.22 -2.52
CA ALA A 56 12.72 -19.59 -3.09
C ALA A 56 11.61 -18.62 -2.67
N ALA A 57 11.60 -18.19 -1.40
CA ALA A 57 10.65 -17.23 -0.88
C ALA A 57 10.87 -15.84 -1.52
N ARG A 58 12.13 -15.41 -1.67
CA ARG A 58 12.45 -14.15 -2.37
C ARG A 58 11.97 -14.16 -3.82
N ARG A 59 12.15 -15.28 -4.53
CA ARG A 59 11.69 -15.44 -5.92
C ARG A 59 10.17 -15.35 -6.03
N SER A 60 9.44 -16.05 -5.16
CA SER A 60 7.98 -15.99 -5.11
C SER A 60 7.46 -14.58 -4.82
N LEU A 61 8.15 -13.83 -3.95
CA LEU A 61 7.83 -12.44 -3.66
C LEU A 61 8.01 -11.54 -4.90
N ALA A 62 9.10 -11.72 -5.65
CA ALA A 62 9.35 -11.00 -6.90
C ALA A 62 8.31 -11.31 -7.99
N GLU A 63 7.93 -12.58 -8.15
CA GLU A 63 6.87 -13.01 -9.07
C GLU A 63 5.51 -12.39 -8.69
N SER A 64 5.18 -12.39 -7.40
CA SER A 64 3.94 -11.79 -6.89
C SER A 64 3.91 -10.27 -7.11
N TRP A 65 5.04 -9.60 -6.97
CA TRP A 65 5.17 -8.17 -7.25
C TRP A 65 4.97 -7.87 -8.74
N ALA A 66 5.55 -8.66 -9.64
CA ALA A 66 5.38 -8.49 -11.08
C ALA A 66 3.90 -8.61 -11.52
N LEU A 67 3.14 -9.51 -10.87
CA LEU A 67 1.69 -9.61 -11.11
C LEU A 67 0.94 -8.35 -10.65
N LEU A 68 1.34 -7.76 -9.52
CA LEU A 68 0.74 -6.53 -9.02
C LEU A 68 1.05 -5.35 -9.94
N GLU A 69 2.29 -5.21 -10.40
CA GLU A 69 2.69 -4.18 -11.36
C GLU A 69 1.92 -4.28 -12.69
N ALA A 70 1.57 -5.49 -13.12
CA ALA A 70 0.80 -5.70 -14.35
C ALA A 70 -0.71 -5.43 -14.20
N ALA A 71 -1.22 -5.38 -12.96
CA ALA A 71 -2.64 -5.18 -12.66
C ALA A 71 -3.02 -3.70 -12.44
N GLU A 72 -2.03 -2.85 -12.17
CA GLU A 72 -2.16 -1.39 -12.05
C GLU A 72 -2.03 -0.69 -13.43
#